data_AF-A0A844XCJ0-F1
#
_entry.id   AF-A0A844XCJ0-F1
#
_cell.length_a   1.000
_cell.length_b   1.000
_cell.length_c   1.000
_cell.angle_alpha   90.00
_cell.angle_beta   90.00
_cell.angle_gamma   90.00
#
_symmetry.space_group_name_H-M   'P 1'
#
loop_
_entity.id
_entity.type
_entity.pdbx_description
1 polymer ?
#
loop_
_entity_poly.entity_id
_entity_poly.type
_entity_poly.pdbx_seq_one_letter_code
_entity_poly.pdbx_strand_id
1 'polypeptide(L)'
;MTQYLAIITAYGAVAILVWLSALLYPRLIPAALGCGTDRRWRRAGLFALAALTFVVLEYLRGFWLVQIGETLFLAVLIQVVIYLPFLGYILLCGGRRAAFVPERGALRSLLIGVGLAILALVAYLSTFMPGASTVTTPSFSAADSIVIVTQTLMQTLALGAFLAMISEGWSARLALTLSSLVIVVFHVPEIMQSGLSAAWLGPVLVHLAIGLGLFSAVLFTRNIVWFWPVYAVLALAQTMSA
;
A
#
# COMPACT_ATOMS: atom_id res chain seq x y z
N MET A 1 2.86 -7.52 -21.95
CA MET A 1 3.72 -6.32 -21.94
C MET A 1 2.96 -5.01 -21.69
N THR A 2 1.75 -4.84 -22.23
CA THR A 2 0.92 -3.61 -22.07
C THR A 2 0.49 -3.34 -20.62
N GLN A 3 0.16 -4.38 -19.85
CA GLN A 3 -0.30 -4.25 -18.46
C GLN A 3 0.76 -3.71 -17.50
N TYR A 4 1.99 -4.25 -17.54
CA TYR A 4 3.09 -3.70 -16.74
C TYR A 4 3.36 -2.24 -17.09
N LEU A 5 3.31 -1.87 -18.37
CA LEU A 5 3.47 -0.49 -18.80
C LEU A 5 2.34 0.41 -18.26
N ALA A 6 1.09 -0.08 -18.24
CA ALA A 6 -0.06 0.63 -17.67
C ALA A 6 0.04 0.83 -16.14
N ILE A 7 0.56 -0.17 -15.43
CA ILE A 7 0.82 -0.07 -13.98
C ILE A 7 1.91 0.98 -13.72
N ILE A 8 2.97 0.98 -14.53
CA ILE A 8 4.07 1.95 -14.42
C ILE A 8 3.56 3.36 -14.68
N THR A 9 2.79 3.58 -15.74
CA THR A 9 2.27 4.91 -16.07
C THR A 9 1.34 5.42 -14.98
N ALA A 10 0.45 4.56 -14.46
CA ALA A 10 -0.48 4.93 -13.41
C ALA A 10 0.21 5.31 -12.09
N TYR A 11 1.05 4.43 -11.55
CA TYR A 11 1.76 4.72 -10.31
C TYR A 11 2.81 5.83 -10.47
N GLY A 12 3.50 5.87 -11.61
CA GLY A 12 4.47 6.91 -11.94
C GLY A 12 3.84 8.29 -12.01
N ALA A 13 2.69 8.41 -12.68
CA ALA A 13 1.94 9.67 -12.73
C ALA A 13 1.53 10.14 -11.33
N VAL A 14 1.03 9.23 -10.48
CA VAL A 14 0.69 9.59 -9.10
C VAL A 14 1.91 10.01 -8.31
N ALA A 15 3.01 9.26 -8.37
CA ALA A 15 4.23 9.60 -7.64
C ALA A 15 4.75 10.99 -8.02
N ILE A 16 4.77 11.32 -9.32
CA ILE A 16 5.18 12.64 -9.83
C ILE A 16 4.21 13.73 -9.35
N LEU A 17 2.91 13.53 -9.50
CA LEU A 17 1.90 14.53 -9.11
C LEU A 17 1.93 14.81 -7.61
N VAL A 18 2.09 13.77 -6.80
CA VAL A 18 2.18 13.93 -5.34
C VAL A 18 3.46 14.68 -4.99
N TRP A 19 4.61 14.32 -5.56
CA TRP A 19 5.86 15.05 -5.34
C TRP A 19 5.76 16.52 -5.75
N LEU A 20 5.21 16.81 -6.93
CA LEU A 20 4.97 18.17 -7.39
C LEU A 20 4.03 18.92 -6.44
N SER A 21 2.93 18.30 -6.02
CA SER A 21 1.99 18.91 -5.08
C SER A 21 2.62 19.18 -3.71
N ALA A 22 3.48 18.28 -3.25
CA ALA A 22 4.16 18.40 -1.98
C ALA A 22 5.26 19.48 -1.99
N LEU A 23 5.94 19.65 -3.13
CA LEU A 23 6.94 20.71 -3.33
C LEU A 23 6.30 22.08 -3.54
N LEU A 24 5.28 22.18 -4.38
CA LEU A 24 4.66 23.45 -4.77
C LEU A 24 3.61 23.94 -3.76
N TYR A 25 2.90 23.02 -3.12
CA TYR A 25 1.80 23.31 -2.20
C TYR A 25 1.89 22.47 -0.92
N PRO A 26 2.91 22.69 -0.06
CA PRO A 26 3.17 21.85 1.12
C PRO A 26 2.01 21.81 2.15
N ARG A 27 1.05 22.74 2.07
CA ARG A 27 -0.16 22.77 2.91
C ARG A 27 -1.39 22.07 2.27
N LEU A 28 -1.25 21.56 1.04
CA LEU A 28 -2.32 20.90 0.32
C LEU A 28 -2.68 19.57 1.00
N ILE A 29 -1.65 18.78 1.33
CA ILE A 29 -1.77 17.48 2.00
C ILE A 29 -1.52 17.70 3.49
N PRO A 30 -2.52 17.53 4.37
CA PRO A 30 -2.34 17.68 5.81
C PRO A 30 -1.33 16.65 6.33
N ALA A 31 -0.27 17.11 6.99
CA ALA A 31 0.74 16.21 7.56
C ALA A 31 0.27 15.64 8.92
N ALA A 32 0.61 14.38 9.19
CA ALA A 32 0.46 13.83 10.53
C ALA A 32 1.54 14.39 11.49
N LEU A 33 1.15 14.57 12.74
CA LEU A 33 2.09 14.92 13.80
C LEU A 33 3.02 13.75 14.10
N GLY A 34 4.27 14.06 14.43
CA GLY A 34 5.21 13.04 14.86
C GLY A 34 4.84 12.43 16.20
N CYS A 35 5.08 11.14 16.31
CA CYS A 35 5.09 10.43 17.57
C CYS A 35 6.49 10.60 18.20
N GLY A 36 6.55 11.06 19.46
CA GLY A 36 7.83 11.36 20.13
C GLY A 36 8.81 10.18 20.18
N THR A 37 10.11 10.45 20.29
CA THR A 37 11.21 9.48 20.16
C THR A 37 11.46 8.60 21.39
N ASP A 38 10.85 8.92 22.53
CA ASP A 38 11.30 8.46 23.86
C ASP A 38 11.14 6.95 24.14
N ARG A 39 10.62 6.15 23.21
CA ARG A 39 10.46 4.70 23.37
C ARG A 39 10.72 3.92 22.08
N ARG A 40 11.70 4.38 21.27
CA ARG A 40 12.00 3.80 19.94
C ARG A 40 12.14 2.27 19.93
N TRP A 41 12.93 1.70 20.85
CA TRP A 41 13.19 0.27 20.89
C TRP A 41 11.96 -0.53 21.30
N ARG A 42 11.15 0.01 22.21
CA ARG A 42 9.87 -0.60 22.59
C ARG A 42 8.90 -0.60 21.42
N ARG A 43 8.80 0.51 20.66
CA ARG A 43 7.95 0.56 19.46
C ARG A 43 8.42 -0.39 18.38
N ALA A 44 9.73 -0.44 18.11
CA ALA A 44 10.31 -1.39 17.17
C ALA A 44 10.04 -2.84 17.58
N GLY A 45 10.20 -3.18 18.87
CA GLY A 45 9.89 -4.50 19.40
C GLY A 45 8.40 -4.85 19.29
N LEU A 46 7.50 -3.93 19.60
CA LEU A 46 6.05 -4.12 19.42
C LEU A 46 5.65 -4.27 17.95
N PHE A 47 6.29 -3.50 17.06
CA PHE A 47 6.06 -3.63 15.62
C PHE A 47 6.57 -4.98 15.10
N ALA A 48 7.76 -5.41 15.52
CA ALA A 48 8.32 -6.71 15.16
C ALA A 48 7.42 -7.86 15.65
N LEU A 49 6.89 -7.75 16.87
CA LEU A 49 5.91 -8.69 17.40
C LEU A 49 4.64 -8.72 16.54
N ALA A 50 4.08 -7.55 16.21
CA ALA A 50 2.90 -7.46 15.35
C ALA A 50 3.14 -8.06 13.97
N ALA A 51 4.29 -7.79 13.35
CA ALA A 51 4.68 -8.36 12.06
C ALA A 51 4.84 -9.88 12.13
N LEU A 52 5.47 -10.40 13.19
CA LEU A 52 5.61 -11.85 13.38
C LEU A 52 4.25 -12.53 13.60
N THR A 53 3.37 -11.93 14.40
CA THR A 53 2.00 -12.43 14.59
C THR A 53 1.22 -12.40 13.27
N PHE A 54 1.34 -11.33 12.48
CA PHE A 54 0.73 -11.26 11.15
C PHE A 54 1.20 -12.40 10.24
N VAL A 55 2.51 -12.66 10.16
CA VAL A 55 3.06 -13.75 9.34
C VAL A 55 2.51 -15.12 9.79
N VAL A 56 2.42 -15.36 11.11
CA VAL A 56 1.85 -16.59 11.64
C VAL A 56 0.36 -16.71 11.27
N LEU A 57 -0.42 -15.64 11.40
CA LEU A 57 -1.85 -15.65 11.04
C LEU A 57 -2.07 -15.85 9.55
N GLU A 58 -1.26 -15.22 8.70
CA GLU A 58 -1.31 -15.39 7.25
C GLU A 58 -0.93 -16.82 6.84
N TYR A 59 0.08 -17.41 7.48
CA TYR A 59 0.45 -18.81 7.30
C TYR A 59 -0.68 -19.76 7.72
N LEU A 60 -1.31 -19.51 8.87
CA LEU A 60 -2.46 -20.28 9.34
C LEU A 60 -3.68 -20.14 8.41
N ARG A 61 -3.88 -18.99 7.77
CA ARG A 61 -4.93 -18.81 6.75
C ARG A 61 -4.75 -19.81 5.60
N GLY A 62 -3.53 -19.99 5.12
CA GLY A 62 -3.23 -20.94 4.05
C GLY A 62 -3.48 -22.41 4.43
N PHE A 63 -3.39 -22.75 5.71
CA PHE A 63 -3.52 -24.14 6.18
C PHE A 63 -4.94 -24.50 6.69
N TRP A 64 -5.63 -23.59 7.37
CA TRP A 64 -6.90 -23.87 8.07
C TRP A 64 -8.15 -23.26 7.42
N LEU A 65 -8.01 -22.17 6.66
CA LEU A 65 -9.15 -21.34 6.24
C LEU A 65 -9.64 -21.59 4.79
N VAL A 66 -8.95 -22.46 4.04
CA VAL A 66 -9.38 -22.89 2.69
C VAL A 66 -10.66 -23.75 2.74
N GLN A 67 -11.15 -24.15 3.92
CA GLN A 67 -12.31 -25.04 4.07
C GLN A 67 -13.59 -24.39 4.63
N ILE A 68 -13.58 -23.11 5.02
CA ILE A 68 -14.76 -22.46 5.61
C ILE A 68 -15.46 -21.65 4.51
N GLY A 69 -16.73 -21.99 4.24
CA GLY A 69 -17.52 -21.43 3.13
C GLY A 69 -17.40 -19.91 2.96
N GLU A 70 -17.23 -19.50 1.69
CA GLU A 70 -16.90 -18.14 1.25
C GLU A 70 -18.10 -17.18 1.36
N THR A 71 -18.45 -16.77 2.58
CA THR A 71 -19.32 -15.59 2.75
C THR A 71 -18.48 -14.32 2.76
N LEU A 72 -18.98 -13.26 2.11
CA LEU A 72 -18.35 -11.92 2.10
C LEU A 72 -17.97 -11.46 3.51
N PHE A 73 -18.89 -11.62 4.46
CA PHE A 73 -18.67 -11.21 5.86
C PHE A 73 -17.47 -11.95 6.47
N LEU A 74 -17.36 -13.26 6.25
CA LEU A 74 -16.26 -14.05 6.77
C LEU A 74 -14.93 -13.62 6.12
N ALA A 75 -14.90 -13.40 4.80
CA ALA A 75 -13.70 -12.95 4.09
C ALA A 75 -13.18 -11.60 4.62
N VAL A 76 -14.08 -10.63 4.84
CA VAL A 76 -13.75 -9.33 5.45
C VAL A 76 -13.30 -9.50 6.90
N LEU A 77 -13.96 -10.34 7.68
CA LEU A 77 -13.59 -10.59 9.08
C LEU A 77 -12.19 -11.22 9.19
N ILE A 78 -11.88 -12.20 8.33
CA ILE A 78 -10.55 -12.84 8.27
C ILE A 78 -9.47 -11.79 7.99
N GLN A 79 -9.70 -10.89 7.02
CA GLN A 79 -8.79 -9.78 6.74
C GLN A 79 -8.55 -8.93 8.01
N VAL A 80 -9.61 -8.51 8.69
CA VAL A 80 -9.49 -7.70 9.92
C VAL A 80 -8.74 -8.44 11.02
N VAL A 81 -9.00 -9.74 11.21
CA VAL A 81 -8.32 -10.57 12.22
C VAL A 81 -6.83 -10.70 11.92
N ILE A 82 -6.45 -10.90 10.67
CA ILE A 82 -5.06 -11.03 10.25
C ILE A 82 -4.29 -9.72 10.48
N TYR A 83 -4.90 -8.57 10.19
CA TYR A 83 -4.28 -7.26 10.39
C TYR A 83 -4.49 -6.68 11.81
N LEU A 84 -5.21 -7.38 12.68
CA LEU A 84 -5.44 -6.99 14.08
C LEU A 84 -4.15 -6.68 14.85
N PRO A 85 -3.03 -7.42 14.70
CA PRO A 85 -1.78 -7.09 15.39
C PRO A 85 -1.26 -5.68 15.04
N PHE A 86 -1.40 -5.25 13.78
CA PHE A 86 -1.02 -3.90 13.37
C PHE A 86 -1.98 -2.84 13.91
N LEU A 87 -3.29 -3.12 13.94
CA LEU A 87 -4.27 -2.24 14.57
C LEU A 87 -3.99 -2.07 16.08
N GLY A 88 -3.67 -3.17 16.76
CA GLY A 88 -3.24 -3.17 18.16
C GLY A 88 -1.96 -2.36 18.37
N TYR A 89 -0.95 -2.53 17.51
CA TYR A 89 0.26 -1.71 17.52
C TYR A 89 -0.04 -0.22 17.39
N ILE A 90 -0.88 0.16 16.42
CA ILE A 90 -1.27 1.55 16.17
C ILE A 90 -1.96 2.15 17.41
N LEU A 91 -2.93 1.43 17.99
CA LEU A 91 -3.65 1.85 19.19
C LEU A 91 -2.70 2.05 20.39
N LEU A 92 -1.78 1.11 20.62
CA LEU A 92 -0.85 1.15 21.76
C LEU A 92 0.26 2.20 21.63
N CYS A 93 0.65 2.58 20.40
CA CYS A 93 1.84 3.40 20.16
C CYS A 93 1.57 4.88 19.88
N GLY A 94 0.32 5.33 19.94
CA GLY A 94 -0.04 6.74 19.72
C GLY A 94 -1.25 6.96 18.80
N GLY A 95 -2.05 5.92 18.56
CA GLY A 95 -3.25 5.98 17.74
C GLY A 95 -2.93 6.40 16.30
N ARG A 96 -3.69 7.37 15.79
CA ARG A 96 -3.60 7.84 14.39
C ARG A 96 -2.18 8.25 13.96
N ARG A 97 -1.39 8.84 14.86
CA ARG A 97 -0.02 9.28 14.57
C ARG A 97 0.91 8.12 14.25
N ALA A 98 0.70 6.97 14.91
CA ALA A 98 1.54 5.79 14.74
C ALA A 98 1.46 5.16 13.35
N ALA A 99 0.51 5.61 12.49
CA ALA A 99 0.37 5.17 11.11
C ALA A 99 0.33 6.34 10.09
N PHE A 100 0.84 7.53 10.45
CA PHE A 100 0.75 8.71 9.59
C PHE A 100 -0.68 9.07 9.15
N VAL A 101 -1.66 8.86 10.03
CA VAL A 101 -3.03 9.35 9.81
C VAL A 101 -3.11 10.75 10.41
N PRO A 102 -3.40 11.80 9.61
CA PRO A 102 -3.49 13.16 10.11
C PRO A 102 -4.69 13.32 11.05
N GLU A 103 -4.50 14.06 12.15
CA GLU A 103 -5.56 14.30 13.13
C GLU A 103 -6.65 15.24 12.60
N ARG A 104 -6.24 16.21 11.79
CA ARG A 104 -7.11 17.20 11.14
C ARG A 104 -6.96 17.08 9.63
N GLY A 105 -8.07 17.22 8.90
CA GLY A 105 -8.05 17.18 7.44
C GLY A 105 -7.86 15.79 6.82
N ALA A 106 -8.09 14.71 7.58
CA ALA A 106 -8.10 13.35 7.02
C ALA A 106 -9.08 13.21 5.85
N LEU A 107 -10.27 13.81 5.94
CA LEU A 107 -11.24 13.84 4.84
C LEU A 107 -10.68 14.56 3.61
N ARG A 108 -10.01 15.71 3.79
CA ARG A 108 -9.37 16.45 2.69
C ARG A 108 -8.28 15.60 2.03
N SER A 109 -7.46 14.93 2.83
CA SER A 109 -6.45 14.01 2.33
C SER A 109 -7.06 12.84 1.55
N LEU A 110 -8.18 12.30 2.05
CA LEU A 110 -8.90 11.24 1.37
C LEU A 110 -9.43 11.72 0.02
N LEU A 111 -10.04 12.90 -0.05
CA LEU A 111 -10.54 13.49 -1.30
C LEU A 111 -9.42 13.72 -2.31
N ILE A 112 -8.25 14.20 -1.86
CA ILE A 112 -7.05 14.31 -2.72
C ILE A 112 -6.64 12.92 -3.23
N GLY A 113 -6.62 11.92 -2.34
CA GLY A 113 -6.34 10.53 -2.71
C GLY A 113 -7.30 9.97 -3.74
N VAL A 114 -8.61 10.23 -3.60
CA VAL A 114 -9.64 9.85 -4.59
C VAL A 114 -9.38 10.54 -5.93
N GLY A 115 -9.07 11.84 -5.93
CA GLY A 115 -8.71 12.56 -7.16
C GLY A 115 -7.48 11.97 -7.85
N LEU A 116 -6.44 11.64 -7.09
CA LEU A 116 -5.24 10.96 -7.61
C LEU A 116 -5.55 9.55 -8.12
N ALA A 117 -6.43 8.81 -7.44
CA ALA A 117 -6.84 7.47 -7.86
C ALA A 117 -7.59 7.50 -9.20
N ILE A 118 -8.48 8.48 -9.40
CA ILE A 118 -9.17 8.69 -10.68
C ILE A 118 -8.16 9.01 -11.78
N LEU A 119 -7.20 9.90 -11.54
CA LEU A 119 -6.14 10.23 -12.51
C LEU A 119 -5.27 9.01 -12.83
N ALA A 120 -4.94 8.20 -11.81
CA ALA A 120 -4.19 6.96 -11.99
C ALA A 120 -4.96 5.96 -12.86
N LEU A 121 -6.26 5.81 -12.63
CA LEU A 121 -7.13 4.96 -13.42
C LEU A 121 -7.23 5.45 -14.87
N VAL A 122 -7.34 6.76 -15.09
CA VAL A 122 -7.34 7.34 -16.45
C VAL A 122 -6.01 7.08 -17.16
N ALA A 123 -4.87 7.24 -16.47
CA ALA A 123 -3.55 6.93 -17.01
C ALA A 123 -3.36 5.42 -17.30
N TYR A 124 -3.91 4.57 -16.44
CA TYR A 124 -3.93 3.13 -16.65
C TYR A 124 -4.72 2.78 -17.93
N LEU A 125 -5.95 3.28 -18.04
CA LEU A 125 -6.84 3.01 -19.17
C LEU A 125 -6.33 3.60 -20.49
N SER A 126 -5.71 4.77 -20.47
CA SER A 126 -5.15 5.41 -21.68
C SER A 126 -4.04 4.59 -22.32
N THR A 127 -3.34 3.77 -21.53
CA THR A 127 -2.27 2.89 -22.01
C THR A 127 -2.81 1.73 -22.87
N PHE A 128 -4.10 1.38 -22.74
CA PHE A 128 -4.76 0.35 -23.54
C PHE A 128 -5.49 0.91 -24.77
N MET A 129 -5.52 2.24 -24.96
CA MET A 129 -6.38 2.93 -25.92
C MET A 129 -5.63 3.60 -27.09
N PRO A 130 -5.03 2.84 -28.02
CA PRO A 130 -5.03 3.25 -29.41
C PRO A 130 -5.93 2.29 -30.20
N GLY A 131 -7.23 2.60 -30.26
CA GLY A 131 -8.13 2.11 -31.32
C GLY A 131 -9.11 0.97 -31.01
N ALA A 132 -9.24 0.45 -29.79
CA ALA A 132 -10.14 -0.67 -29.49
C ALA A 132 -11.50 -0.21 -28.93
N SER A 133 -12.54 -0.34 -29.76
CA SER A 133 -13.93 -0.45 -29.32
C SER A 133 -14.09 -1.56 -28.28
N THR A 134 -14.89 -1.30 -27.26
CA THR A 134 -15.25 -2.17 -26.12
C THR A 134 -14.13 -2.44 -25.12
N VAL A 135 -13.97 -1.50 -24.18
CA VAL A 135 -13.56 -1.85 -22.81
C VAL A 135 -14.65 -2.80 -22.31
N THR A 136 -14.35 -4.10 -22.26
CA THR A 136 -15.13 -5.02 -21.42
C THR A 136 -15.05 -4.47 -20.02
N THR A 137 -16.12 -3.79 -19.57
CA THR A 137 -16.28 -3.37 -18.19
C THR A 137 -16.21 -4.64 -17.36
N PRO A 138 -15.15 -4.86 -16.57
CA PRO A 138 -15.09 -6.05 -15.76
C PRO A 138 -16.20 -5.92 -14.71
N SER A 139 -17.13 -6.88 -14.75
CA SER A 139 -18.19 -6.97 -13.78
C SER A 139 -17.61 -7.56 -12.50
N PHE A 140 -17.15 -6.71 -11.60
CA PHE A 140 -16.90 -7.17 -10.24
C PHE A 140 -18.22 -7.48 -9.56
N SER A 141 -18.26 -8.58 -8.81
CA SER A 141 -19.23 -8.67 -7.74
C SER A 141 -18.91 -7.57 -6.72
N ALA A 142 -19.94 -6.89 -6.20
CA ALA A 142 -19.74 -5.90 -5.14
C ALA A 142 -19.01 -6.50 -3.93
N ALA A 143 -19.13 -7.82 -3.73
CA ALA A 143 -18.47 -8.57 -2.68
C ALA A 143 -16.94 -8.58 -2.84
N ASP A 144 -16.40 -8.95 -4.00
CA ASP A 144 -14.95 -9.03 -4.22
C ASP A 144 -14.28 -7.66 -4.08
N SER A 145 -14.96 -6.61 -4.56
CA SER A 145 -14.50 -5.22 -4.44
C SER A 145 -14.36 -4.81 -2.98
N ILE A 146 -15.34 -5.16 -2.12
CA ILE A 146 -15.30 -4.85 -0.69
C ILE A 146 -14.13 -5.56 0.00
N VAL A 147 -13.86 -6.82 -0.36
CA VAL A 147 -12.73 -7.57 0.20
C VAL A 147 -11.41 -6.92 -0.17
N ILE A 148 -11.20 -6.59 -1.45
CA ILE A 148 -9.98 -5.94 -1.94
C ILE A 148 -9.79 -4.55 -1.33
N VAL A 149 -10.86 -3.75 -1.24
CA VAL A 149 -10.81 -2.41 -0.64
C VAL A 149 -10.49 -2.49 0.86
N THR A 150 -11.04 -3.48 1.56
CA THR A 150 -10.73 -3.71 2.98
C THR A 150 -9.27 -4.14 3.16
N GLN A 151 -8.80 -5.08 2.33
CA GLN A 151 -7.42 -5.55 2.34
C GLN A 151 -6.44 -4.41 2.14
N THR A 152 -6.67 -3.62 1.09
CA THR A 152 -5.80 -2.51 0.73
C THR A 152 -5.83 -1.42 1.79
N LEU A 153 -6.96 -1.17 2.45
CA LEU A 153 -7.02 -0.29 3.62
C LEU A 153 -6.12 -0.78 4.74
N MET A 154 -6.23 -2.05 5.13
CA MET A 154 -5.45 -2.63 6.23
C MET A 154 -3.95 -2.67 5.91
N GLN A 155 -3.59 -3.06 4.68
CA GLN A 155 -2.21 -3.01 4.18
C GLN A 155 -1.65 -1.59 4.21
N THR A 156 -2.45 -0.61 3.79
CA THR A 156 -2.05 0.80 3.80
C THR A 156 -1.77 1.27 5.22
N LEU A 157 -2.61 0.92 6.19
CA LEU A 157 -2.38 1.25 7.59
C LEU A 157 -1.14 0.56 8.16
N ALA A 158 -0.92 -0.72 7.86
CA ALA A 158 0.27 -1.46 8.28
C ALA A 158 1.55 -0.84 7.68
N LEU A 159 1.52 -0.45 6.41
CA LEU A 159 2.60 0.25 5.73
C LEU A 159 2.84 1.63 6.36
N GLY A 160 1.78 2.40 6.61
CA GLY A 160 1.88 3.68 7.31
C GLY A 160 2.52 3.52 8.69
N ALA A 161 2.18 2.45 9.41
CA ALA A 161 2.76 2.12 10.70
C ALA A 161 4.25 1.77 10.62
N PHE A 162 4.64 0.98 9.62
CA PHE A 162 6.03 0.66 9.34
C PHE A 162 6.86 1.91 9.04
N LEU A 163 6.38 2.75 8.10
CA LEU A 163 7.07 3.97 7.69
C LEU A 163 7.18 4.98 8.84
N ALA A 164 6.11 5.16 9.62
CA ALA A 164 6.12 6.03 10.80
C ALA A 164 7.13 5.55 11.85
N MET A 165 7.10 4.25 12.17
CA MET A 165 8.01 3.64 13.14
C MET A 165 9.47 3.86 12.76
N ILE A 166 9.83 3.64 11.49
CA ILE A 166 11.23 3.74 11.06
C ILE A 166 11.70 5.19 10.93
N SER A 167 10.87 6.04 10.33
CA SER A 167 11.26 7.42 10.07
C SER A 167 11.38 8.27 11.34
N GLU A 168 10.60 7.96 12.38
CA GLU A 168 10.68 8.65 13.67
C GLU A 168 11.83 8.15 14.55
N GLY A 169 12.19 6.86 14.44
CA GLY A 169 13.24 6.25 15.26
C GLY A 169 14.66 6.39 14.69
N TRP A 170 14.79 6.47 13.36
CA TRP A 170 16.07 6.49 12.66
C TRP A 170 16.13 7.59 11.60
N SER A 171 15.76 7.29 10.35
CA SER A 171 15.81 8.25 9.24
C SER A 171 14.91 7.82 8.09
N ALA A 172 14.47 8.80 7.28
CA ALA A 172 13.70 8.52 6.07
C ALA A 172 14.48 7.66 5.06
N ARG A 173 15.82 7.81 4.99
CA ARG A 173 16.67 6.98 4.12
C ARG A 173 16.59 5.51 4.51
N LEU A 174 16.70 5.23 5.81
CA LEU A 174 16.61 3.85 6.33
C LEU A 174 15.21 3.27 6.13
N ALA A 175 14.15 4.08 6.28
CA ALA A 175 12.78 3.66 5.96
C ALA A 175 12.65 3.23 4.49
N LEU A 176 13.20 4.01 3.56
CA LEU A 176 13.22 3.66 2.14
C LEU A 176 14.06 2.42 1.85
N THR A 177 15.26 2.30 2.43
CA THR A 177 16.12 1.12 2.26
C THR A 177 15.43 -0.15 2.75
N LEU A 178 14.83 -0.13 3.95
CA LEU A 178 14.11 -1.29 4.46
C LEU A 178 12.85 -1.60 3.64
N SER A 179 12.15 -0.57 3.15
CA SER A 179 11.01 -0.77 2.24
C SER A 179 11.44 -1.42 0.94
N SER A 180 12.57 -1.00 0.35
CA SER A 180 13.12 -1.63 -0.85
C SER A 180 13.50 -3.09 -0.61
N LEU A 181 14.08 -3.40 0.55
CA LEU A 181 14.41 -4.78 0.91
C LEU A 181 13.15 -5.64 0.99
N VAL A 182 12.09 -5.12 1.62
CA VAL A 182 10.79 -5.81 1.70
C VAL A 182 10.21 -6.06 0.32
N ILE A 183 10.22 -5.07 -0.58
CA ILE A 183 9.75 -5.25 -1.97
C ILE A 183 10.54 -6.36 -2.68
N VAL A 184 11.87 -6.37 -2.54
CA VAL A 184 12.72 -7.41 -3.15
C VAL A 184 12.40 -8.79 -2.58
N VAL A 185 12.25 -8.91 -1.26
CA VAL A 185 11.91 -10.18 -0.59
C VAL A 185 10.56 -10.72 -1.09
N PHE A 186 9.57 -9.87 -1.34
CA PHE A 186 8.28 -10.30 -1.89
C PHE A 186 8.37 -10.93 -3.29
N HIS A 187 9.42 -10.62 -4.07
CA HIS A 187 9.64 -11.23 -5.39
C HIS A 187 10.48 -12.52 -5.33
N VAL A 188 11.06 -12.85 -4.18
CA VAL A 188 11.92 -14.06 -4.04
C VAL A 188 11.18 -15.35 -4.38
N PRO A 189 9.92 -15.61 -3.93
CA PRO A 189 9.22 -16.84 -4.28
C PRO A 189 9.03 -17.02 -5.79
N GLU A 190 8.70 -15.94 -6.49
CA GLU A 190 8.50 -15.95 -7.94
C GLU A 190 9.81 -16.22 -8.69
N ILE A 191 10.92 -15.62 -8.24
CA ILE A 191 12.27 -15.89 -8.76
C ILE A 191 12.68 -17.36 -8.52
N MET A 192 12.33 -17.92 -7.36
CA MET A 192 12.64 -19.32 -7.05
C MET A 192 11.84 -20.31 -7.91
N GLN A 193 10.58 -20.01 -8.23
CA GLN A 193 9.72 -20.90 -9.04
C GLN A 193 10.07 -20.86 -10.53
N SER A 194 10.39 -19.68 -11.06
CA SER A 194 10.62 -19.45 -12.49
C SER A 194 12.08 -19.61 -12.92
N GLY A 195 13.00 -19.73 -11.97
CA GLY A 195 14.44 -19.76 -12.20
C GLY A 195 15.07 -18.37 -12.32
N LEU A 196 16.32 -18.27 -11.87
CA LEU A 196 17.06 -17.01 -11.84
C LEU A 196 17.45 -16.57 -13.26
N SER A 197 16.74 -15.57 -13.78
CA SER A 197 16.92 -15.03 -15.15
C SER A 197 16.99 -13.51 -15.13
N ALA A 198 17.77 -12.93 -16.04
CA ALA A 198 17.86 -11.48 -16.24
C ALA A 198 16.51 -10.84 -16.62
N ALA A 199 15.54 -11.64 -17.09
CA ALA A 199 14.18 -11.20 -17.38
C ALA A 199 13.44 -10.66 -16.15
N TRP A 200 13.81 -11.10 -14.93
CA TRP A 200 13.20 -10.65 -13.67
C TRP A 200 13.74 -9.30 -13.19
N LEU A 201 14.94 -8.92 -13.63
CA LEU A 201 15.62 -7.74 -13.14
C LEU A 201 14.84 -6.46 -13.51
N GLY A 202 14.29 -6.42 -14.74
CA GLY A 202 13.47 -5.30 -15.22
C GLY A 202 12.23 -5.05 -14.36
N PRO A 203 11.32 -6.03 -14.23
CA PRO A 203 10.13 -5.91 -13.38
C PRO A 203 10.47 -5.54 -11.93
N VAL A 204 11.46 -6.18 -11.31
CA VAL A 204 11.84 -5.89 -9.92
C VAL A 204 12.33 -4.45 -9.77
N LEU A 205 13.21 -3.98 -10.66
CA LEU A 205 13.70 -2.59 -10.64
C LEU A 205 12.57 -1.59 -10.82
N VAL A 206 11.60 -1.90 -11.67
CA VAL A 206 10.40 -1.08 -11.89
C VAL A 206 9.55 -0.99 -10.62
N HIS A 207 9.22 -2.12 -9.99
CA HIS A 207 8.43 -2.14 -8.75
C HIS A 207 9.16 -1.42 -7.63
N LEU A 208 10.48 -1.56 -7.58
CA LEU A 208 11.33 -0.87 -6.62
C LEU A 208 11.33 0.65 -6.84
N ALA A 209 11.49 1.13 -8.08
CA ALA A 209 11.45 2.54 -8.41
C ALA A 209 10.08 3.17 -8.08
N ILE A 210 8.99 2.49 -8.46
CA ILE A 210 7.62 2.93 -8.17
C ILE A 210 7.36 2.94 -6.68
N GLY A 211 7.65 1.83 -5.99
CA GLY A 211 7.44 1.69 -4.56
C GLY A 211 8.21 2.74 -3.77
N LEU A 212 9.49 2.95 -4.09
CA LEU A 212 10.31 4.00 -3.47
C LEU A 212 9.79 5.41 -3.79
N GLY A 213 9.34 5.67 -5.01
CA GLY A 213 8.73 6.95 -5.40
C GLY A 213 7.50 7.28 -4.55
N LEU A 214 6.61 6.31 -4.36
CA LEU A 214 5.40 6.47 -3.55
C LEU A 214 5.71 6.54 -2.05
N PHE A 215 6.57 5.65 -1.54
CA PHE A 215 6.93 5.64 -0.12
C PHE A 215 7.70 6.90 0.28
N SER A 216 8.54 7.43 -0.62
CA SER A 216 9.21 8.71 -0.39
C SER A 216 8.23 9.87 -0.33
N ALA A 217 7.22 9.87 -1.20
CA ALA A 217 6.14 10.86 -1.15
C ALA A 217 5.29 10.75 0.13
N VAL A 218 4.98 9.52 0.57
CA VAL A 218 4.29 9.27 1.85
C VAL A 218 5.13 9.74 3.03
N LEU A 219 6.43 9.45 3.05
CA LEU A 219 7.35 9.89 4.10
C LEU A 219 7.48 11.41 4.14
N PHE A 220 7.56 12.05 2.97
CA PHE A 220 7.67 13.51 2.86
C PHE A 220 6.37 14.20 3.32
N THR A 221 5.22 13.71 2.87
CA THR A 221 3.90 14.24 3.27
C THR A 221 3.50 13.84 4.70
N ARG A 222 4.13 12.80 5.25
CA ARG A 222 3.76 12.15 6.52
C ARG A 222 2.27 11.85 6.61
N ASN A 223 1.72 11.37 5.51
CA ASN A 223 0.29 11.12 5.40
C ASN A 223 0.04 9.89 4.54
N ILE A 224 -0.53 8.85 5.15
CA ILE A 224 -0.83 7.60 4.44
C ILE A 224 -2.25 7.60 3.83
N VAL A 225 -3.13 8.51 4.26
CA VAL A 225 -4.56 8.48 3.94
C VAL A 225 -4.82 8.78 2.47
N TRP A 226 -4.07 9.70 1.85
CA TRP A 226 -4.21 9.96 0.41
C TRP A 226 -3.75 8.77 -0.44
N PHE A 227 -2.85 7.94 0.08
CA PHE A 227 -2.30 6.81 -0.65
C PHE A 227 -3.30 5.64 -0.74
N TRP A 228 -4.16 5.47 0.27
CA TRP A 228 -5.10 4.34 0.30
C TRP A 228 -6.01 4.24 -0.93
N PRO A 229 -6.76 5.30 -1.36
CA PRO A 229 -7.60 5.20 -2.55
C PRO A 229 -6.83 4.86 -3.83
N VAL A 230 -5.60 5.41 -3.96
CA VAL A 230 -4.72 5.11 -5.10
C VAL A 230 -4.37 3.62 -5.12
N TYR A 231 -3.94 3.10 -3.98
CA TYR A 231 -3.58 1.69 -3.85
C TYR A 231 -4.78 0.77 -4.07
N ALA A 232 -5.95 1.10 -3.53
CA ALA A 232 -7.18 0.33 -3.70
C ALA A 232 -7.63 0.25 -5.17
N VAL A 233 -7.67 1.39 -5.87
CA VAL A 233 -8.09 1.44 -7.28
C VAL A 233 -7.11 0.68 -8.18
N LEU A 234 -5.81 0.80 -7.93
CA LEU A 234 -4.82 0.09 -8.74
C LEU A 234 -4.77 -1.41 -8.43
N ALA A 235 -5.00 -1.83 -7.18
CA ALA A 235 -5.17 -3.23 -6.84
C ALA A 235 -6.39 -3.83 -7.55
N LEU A 236 -7.52 -3.12 -7.58
CA LEU A 236 -8.70 -3.51 -8.36
C LEU A 236 -8.39 -3.57 -9.86
N ALA A 237 -7.67 -2.58 -10.41
CA ALA A 237 -7.31 -2.57 -11.82
C ALA A 237 -6.37 -3.71 -12.22
N GLN A 238 -5.48 -4.13 -11.32
CA GLN A 238 -4.58 -5.27 -11.54
C GLN A 238 -5.34 -6.60 -11.52
N THR A 239 -6.28 -6.77 -10.60
CA THR A 239 -7.12 -7.97 -10.54
C THR A 239 -8.11 -8.07 -11.70
N MET A 240 -8.47 -6.95 -12.36
CA MET A 240 -9.27 -6.95 -13.61
C MET A 240 -8.55 -7.58 -14.81
N SER A 241 -7.24 -7.71 -14.74
CA SER A 241 -6.37 -8.06 -15.87
C SER A 241 -5.65 -9.40 -15.71
N ALA A 242 -5.87 -10.10 -14.59
CA ALA A 242 -5.41 -11.45 -14.32
C ALA A 242 -6.53 -12.46 -14.60
#